data_AF-A0AAD8MRJ6-F1
#
_entry.id   AF-A0AAD8MRJ6-F1
#
_cell.length_a   1.000
_cell.length_b   1.000
_cell.length_c   1.000
_cell.angle_alpha   90.00
_cell.angle_beta   90.00
_cell.angle_gamma   90.00
#
_symmetry.space_group_name_H-M   'P 1'
#
loop_
_entity.id
_entity.type
_entity.pdbx_description
1 polymer ?
#
loop_
_entity_poly.entity_id
_entity_poly.type
_entity_poly.pdbx_seq_one_letter_code
_entity_poly.pdbx_strand_id
1 'polypeptide(L)'
;MSYVDPYSLTEIGGTLTSEHLNNLLDVDIVIDCHDGIEKKEKFLYFMKDSSVKILSIQDLLMKTTQELKYVHYLLRWKNKVCKVWSDMILSTIKRRLDGNRNFSGNYTPMYLNQRGQDVEMQRGTAVKEVTFGMTQLTLNPDGKEISYLLLEDHSLQRSSIQNRIAAIYQINEEDEELRNLKERLIQILEEKEENLLSNFLKMNLLYQRI
;
A
#
# COMPACT_ATOMS: atom_id res chain seq x y z
N MET A 1 -15.44 -6.06 -27.91
CA MET A 1 -15.86 -5.33 -26.70
C MET A 1 -14.66 -5.27 -25.77
N SER A 2 -14.18 -4.07 -25.45
CA SER A 2 -13.14 -3.89 -24.43
C SER A 2 -13.72 -4.27 -23.06
N TYR A 3 -13.05 -5.19 -22.37
CA TYR A 3 -13.40 -5.55 -21.00
C TYR A 3 -13.25 -4.32 -20.10
N VAL A 4 -14.32 -3.98 -19.40
CA VAL A 4 -14.35 -2.91 -18.40
C VAL A 4 -14.17 -3.58 -17.05
N ASP A 5 -13.10 -3.21 -16.35
CA ASP A 5 -12.84 -3.72 -15.01
C ASP A 5 -13.65 -2.91 -13.97
N PRO A 6 -14.69 -3.49 -13.35
CA PRO A 6 -15.54 -2.78 -12.40
C PRO A 6 -14.84 -2.51 -11.06
N TYR A 7 -13.67 -3.12 -10.83
CA TYR A 7 -12.91 -2.97 -9.60
C TYR A 7 -11.73 -2.03 -9.74
N SER A 8 -11.54 -1.41 -10.91
CA SER A 8 -10.48 -0.43 -11.15
C SER A 8 -10.54 0.68 -10.10
N LEU A 9 -9.37 1.18 -9.69
CA LEU A 9 -9.29 2.39 -8.86
C LEU A 9 -9.70 3.65 -9.65
N THR A 10 -9.84 3.54 -10.97
CA THR A 10 -10.31 4.59 -11.88
C THR A 10 -11.46 4.13 -12.76
N GLU A 11 -12.28 5.08 -13.22
CA GLU A 11 -13.20 4.84 -14.33
C GLU A 11 -12.46 4.50 -15.65
N ILE A 12 -13.21 3.95 -16.62
CA ILE A 12 -12.68 3.58 -17.94
C ILE A 12 -12.13 4.82 -18.64
N GLY A 13 -10.86 4.79 -19.04
CA GLY A 13 -10.20 5.92 -19.70
C GLY A 13 -9.81 7.07 -18.74
N GLY A 14 -10.11 6.92 -17.44
CA GLY A 14 -9.63 7.82 -16.41
C GLY A 14 -8.12 7.68 -16.16
N THR A 15 -7.49 8.77 -15.74
CA THR A 15 -6.08 8.74 -15.32
C THR A 15 -6.00 8.36 -13.84
N LEU A 16 -5.14 7.40 -13.50
CA LEU A 16 -4.89 7.02 -12.11
C LEU A 16 -4.12 8.13 -11.40
N THR A 17 -4.81 8.88 -10.55
CA THR A 17 -4.25 9.92 -9.68
C THR A 17 -3.77 9.30 -8.37
N SER A 18 -2.97 10.03 -7.58
CA SER A 18 -2.57 9.50 -6.28
C SER A 18 -3.72 9.52 -5.28
N GLU A 19 -4.78 10.31 -5.48
CA GLU A 19 -6.03 10.20 -4.72
C GLU A 19 -6.67 8.82 -4.88
N HIS A 20 -6.72 8.30 -6.11
CA HIS A 20 -7.24 6.95 -6.37
C HIS A 20 -6.38 5.86 -5.69
N LEU A 21 -5.05 6.00 -5.76
CA LEU A 21 -4.13 5.10 -5.05
C LEU A 21 -4.31 5.21 -3.53
N ASN A 22 -4.46 6.43 -3.00
CA ASN A 22 -4.71 6.67 -1.57
C ASN A 22 -6.12 6.29 -1.11
N ASN A 23 -7.00 5.81 -1.99
CA ASN A 23 -8.21 5.15 -1.54
C ASN A 23 -7.97 3.68 -1.18
N LEU A 24 -6.89 3.06 -1.69
CA LEU A 24 -6.48 1.71 -1.32
C LEU A 24 -5.54 1.78 -0.10
N LEU A 25 -5.98 1.20 1.02
CA LEU A 25 -5.24 1.18 2.28
C LEU A 25 -4.28 0.01 2.38
N ASP A 26 -4.75 -1.18 2.00
CA ASP A 26 -4.01 -2.42 2.12
C ASP A 26 -4.46 -3.43 1.05
N VAL A 27 -3.58 -4.38 0.75
CA VAL A 27 -3.83 -5.49 -0.16
C VAL A 27 -3.46 -6.80 0.52
N ASP A 28 -4.43 -7.71 0.59
CA ASP A 28 -4.20 -9.07 1.09
C ASP A 28 -4.70 -10.13 0.12
N ILE A 29 -4.32 -11.39 0.36
CA ILE A 29 -4.67 -12.54 -0.48
C ILE A 29 -5.36 -13.58 0.39
N VAL A 30 -6.52 -14.05 -0.06
CA VAL A 30 -7.34 -15.06 0.62
C VAL A 30 -7.70 -16.20 -0.30
N ILE A 31 -8.08 -17.33 0.28
CA ILE A 31 -8.64 -18.48 -0.44
C ILE A 31 -10.15 -18.37 -0.46
N ASP A 32 -10.74 -18.39 -1.66
CA ASP A 32 -12.18 -18.54 -1.85
C ASP A 32 -12.61 -20.00 -1.73
N CYS A 33 -13.58 -20.26 -0.86
CA CYS A 33 -14.10 -21.59 -0.54
C CYS A 33 -15.55 -21.83 -0.99
N HIS A 34 -16.15 -20.93 -1.80
CA HIS A 34 -17.59 -20.98 -2.12
C HIS A 34 -18.10 -22.33 -2.65
N ASP A 35 -17.38 -23.01 -3.55
CA ASP A 35 -18.00 -24.13 -4.30
C ASP A 35 -17.16 -25.42 -4.45
N GLY A 36 -16.01 -25.58 -3.79
CA GLY A 36 -15.25 -26.85 -3.81
C GLY A 36 -14.72 -27.32 -5.19
N ILE A 37 -14.97 -26.58 -6.27
CA ILE A 37 -14.55 -26.92 -7.64
C ILE A 37 -13.07 -26.58 -7.88
N GLU A 38 -12.51 -25.62 -7.13
CA GLU A 38 -11.07 -25.48 -6.84
C GLU A 38 -10.90 -24.27 -5.91
N LYS A 39 -10.09 -24.40 -4.86
CA LYS A 39 -9.67 -23.27 -4.02
C LYS A 39 -8.93 -22.26 -4.89
N LYS A 40 -9.48 -21.06 -5.08
CA LYS A 40 -8.85 -20.01 -5.88
C LYS A 40 -8.45 -18.84 -5.00
N GLU A 41 -7.21 -18.42 -5.16
CA GLU A 41 -6.69 -17.24 -4.50
C GLU A 41 -7.35 -15.98 -5.07
N LYS A 42 -7.74 -15.08 -4.17
CA LYS A 42 -8.39 -13.80 -4.47
C LYS A 42 -7.63 -12.69 -3.78
N PHE A 43 -7.57 -11.54 -4.44
CA PHE A 43 -7.03 -10.33 -3.85
C PHE A 43 -8.14 -9.55 -3.16
N LEU A 44 -7.85 -9.06 -1.96
CA LEU A 44 -8.67 -8.14 -1.21
C LEU A 44 -8.05 -6.76 -1.31
N TYR A 45 -8.83 -5.78 -1.76
CA TYR A 45 -8.48 -4.38 -1.71
C TYR A 45 -9.26 -3.74 -0.57
N PHE A 46 -8.57 -3.37 0.49
CA PHE A 46 -9.15 -2.66 1.62
C PHE A 46 -9.17 -1.18 1.32
N MET A 47 -10.37 -0.60 1.22
CA MET A 47 -10.56 0.78 0.82
C MET A 47 -10.71 1.70 2.04
N LYS A 48 -10.40 2.98 1.86
CA LYS A 48 -10.49 4.01 2.90
C LYS A 48 -11.90 4.23 3.44
N ASP A 49 -12.92 3.97 2.62
CA ASP A 49 -14.35 4.02 3.00
C ASP A 49 -14.83 2.77 3.75
N SER A 50 -13.91 1.88 4.15
CA SER A 50 -14.18 0.58 4.78
C SER A 50 -14.81 -0.47 3.87
N SER A 51 -14.98 -0.19 2.57
CA SER A 51 -15.37 -1.21 1.60
C SER A 51 -14.20 -2.15 1.31
N VAL A 52 -14.53 -3.39 0.92
CA VAL A 52 -13.54 -4.39 0.48
C VAL A 52 -13.91 -4.84 -0.91
N LYS A 53 -13.02 -4.61 -1.89
CA LYS A 53 -13.18 -5.16 -3.24
C LYS A 53 -12.48 -6.50 -3.32
N ILE A 54 -13.14 -7.51 -3.90
CA ILE A 54 -12.60 -8.86 -4.08
C ILE A 54 -12.30 -9.05 -5.56
N LEU A 55 -11.04 -9.30 -5.89
CA LEU A 55 -10.57 -9.41 -7.27
C LEU A 55 -10.11 -10.83 -7.56
N SER A 56 -10.46 -11.33 -8.74
CA SER A 56 -9.77 -12.49 -9.29
C SER A 56 -8.36 -12.11 -9.73
N ILE A 57 -7.49 -13.10 -9.82
CA ILE A 57 -6.15 -12.93 -10.38
C ILE A 57 -6.21 -12.33 -11.79
N GLN A 58 -7.16 -12.78 -12.62
CA GLN A 58 -7.29 -12.30 -13.99
C GLN A 58 -7.65 -10.82 -14.00
N ASP A 59 -8.58 -10.39 -13.15
CA ASP A 59 -8.95 -8.98 -13.02
C ASP A 59 -7.77 -8.13 -12.54
N LEU A 60 -7.02 -8.62 -11.55
CA LEU A 60 -5.81 -7.93 -11.08
C LEU A 60 -4.81 -7.72 -12.22
N LEU A 61 -4.53 -8.76 -12.99
CA LEU A 61 -3.54 -8.68 -14.08
C LEU A 61 -4.01 -7.85 -15.27
N MET A 62 -5.27 -7.41 -15.29
CA MET A 62 -5.81 -6.47 -16.28
C MET A 62 -5.73 -5.00 -15.84
N LYS A 63 -5.42 -4.72 -14.56
CA LYS A 63 -5.22 -3.36 -14.03
C LYS A 63 -4.16 -2.58 -14.79
N THR A 64 -4.18 -1.25 -14.65
CA THR A 64 -3.13 -0.38 -15.22
C THR A 64 -1.75 -0.69 -14.63
N THR A 65 -0.68 -0.38 -15.36
CA THR A 65 0.69 -0.60 -14.87
C THR A 65 0.98 0.20 -13.60
N GLN A 66 0.41 1.39 -13.45
CA GLN A 66 0.57 2.22 -12.26
C GLN A 66 -0.11 1.59 -11.04
N GLU A 67 -1.32 1.07 -11.21
CA GLU A 67 -2.05 0.36 -10.14
C GLU A 67 -1.30 -0.91 -9.73
N LEU A 68 -0.82 -1.71 -10.69
CA LEU A 68 -0.01 -2.89 -10.39
C LEU A 68 1.26 -2.57 -9.60
N LYS A 69 1.93 -1.45 -9.91
CA LYS A 69 3.10 -0.99 -9.15
C LYS A 69 2.73 -0.65 -7.71
N TYR A 70 1.61 0.02 -7.50
CA TYR A 70 1.15 0.38 -6.16
C TYR A 70 0.69 -0.85 -5.37
N VAL A 71 -0.04 -1.77 -6.00
CA VAL A 71 -0.43 -3.05 -5.40
C VAL A 71 0.80 -3.85 -5.01
N HIS A 72 1.81 -3.94 -5.88
CA HIS A 72 3.08 -4.58 -5.56
C HIS A 72 3.80 -3.91 -4.39
N TYR A 73 3.73 -2.58 -4.28
CA TYR A 73 4.31 -1.84 -3.16
C TYR A 73 3.59 -2.13 -1.84
N LEU A 74 2.27 -2.26 -1.84
CA LEU A 74 1.48 -2.60 -0.66
C LEU A 74 1.60 -4.09 -0.28
N LEU A 75 1.77 -4.97 -1.27
CA LEU A 75 1.83 -6.42 -1.05
C LEU A 75 3.13 -6.82 -0.33
N ARG A 76 3.10 -6.76 1.00
CA ARG A 76 4.22 -7.21 1.83
C ARG A 76 4.36 -8.73 1.77
N TRP A 77 5.59 -9.22 1.77
CA TRP A 77 5.88 -10.66 1.69
C TRP A 77 5.60 -11.37 3.02
N LYS A 78 4.33 -11.56 3.34
CA LYS A 78 3.86 -12.22 4.58
C LYS A 78 4.01 -13.75 4.50
N ASN A 79 3.90 -14.35 3.31
CA ASN A 79 4.04 -15.79 3.09
C ASN A 79 4.55 -16.11 1.67
N LYS A 80 4.73 -17.41 1.38
CA LYS A 80 5.21 -17.90 0.06
C LYS A 80 4.26 -17.53 -1.09
N VAL A 81 2.96 -17.50 -0.84
CA VAL A 81 1.95 -17.16 -1.85
C VAL A 81 2.03 -15.68 -2.21
N CYS A 82 2.13 -14.78 -1.22
CA CYS A 82 2.38 -13.36 -1.46
C CYS A 82 3.63 -13.15 -2.33
N LYS A 83 4.70 -13.91 -2.08
CA LYS A 83 5.91 -13.86 -2.91
C LYS A 83 5.66 -14.29 -4.36
N VAL A 84 5.00 -15.43 -4.57
CA VAL A 84 4.65 -15.92 -5.92
C VAL A 84 3.85 -14.87 -6.69
N TRP A 85 2.88 -14.25 -6.03
CA TRP A 85 2.08 -13.21 -6.66
C TRP A 85 2.83 -11.91 -6.88
N SER A 86 3.67 -11.49 -5.94
CA SER A 86 4.57 -10.36 -6.09
C SER A 86 5.43 -10.52 -7.35
N ASP A 87 6.03 -11.71 -7.53
CA ASP A 87 6.85 -12.04 -8.70
C ASP A 87 6.04 -12.04 -10.00
N MET A 88 4.78 -12.51 -9.96
CA MET A 88 3.90 -12.50 -11.12
C MET A 88 3.45 -11.07 -11.52
N ILE A 89 3.15 -10.22 -10.54
CA ILE A 89 2.83 -8.79 -10.75
C ILE A 89 4.04 -8.10 -11.37
N LEU A 90 5.24 -8.29 -10.81
CA LEU A 90 6.49 -7.73 -11.35
C LEU A 90 6.74 -8.20 -12.79
N SER A 91 6.58 -9.49 -13.05
CA SER A 91 6.77 -10.06 -14.39
C SER A 91 5.77 -9.49 -15.39
N THR A 92 4.55 -9.17 -14.96
CA THR A 92 3.52 -8.53 -15.81
C THR A 92 3.84 -7.07 -16.07
N ILE A 93 4.29 -6.34 -15.04
CA ILE A 93 4.78 -4.96 -15.19
C ILE A 93 5.96 -4.93 -16.18
N LYS A 94 6.97 -5.80 -16.00
CA LYS A 94 8.13 -5.90 -16.88
C LYS A 94 7.73 -6.17 -18.33
N ARG A 95 6.89 -7.19 -18.59
CA ARG A 95 6.42 -7.50 -19.95
C ARG A 95 5.72 -6.33 -20.63
N ARG A 96 4.94 -5.53 -19.90
CA ARG A 96 4.27 -4.33 -20.44
C ARG A 96 5.25 -3.18 -20.70
N LEU A 97 6.33 -3.11 -19.92
CA LEU A 97 7.38 -2.10 -20.04
C LEU A 97 8.47 -2.48 -21.04
N ASP A 98 8.72 -3.77 -21.33
CA ASP A 98 9.75 -4.22 -22.28
C ASP A 98 9.42 -3.84 -23.74
N GLY A 99 8.19 -3.41 -24.02
CA GLY A 99 7.83 -2.69 -25.26
C GLY A 99 8.29 -1.23 -25.29
N ASN A 100 8.83 -0.70 -24.18
CA ASN A 100 9.14 0.71 -23.95
C ASN A 100 10.49 0.83 -23.19
N ARG A 101 11.60 0.74 -23.94
CA ARG A 101 13.00 0.59 -23.47
C ARG A 101 13.56 1.66 -22.50
N ASN A 102 12.76 2.63 -22.09
CA ASN A 102 13.19 3.79 -21.29
C ASN A 102 12.75 3.76 -19.82
N PHE A 103 12.10 2.70 -19.34
CA PHE A 103 11.52 2.67 -17.99
C PHE A 103 12.34 1.80 -17.01
N SER A 104 13.60 2.18 -16.76
CA SER A 104 14.48 1.59 -15.75
C SER A 104 14.36 2.25 -14.36
N GLY A 105 13.25 2.95 -14.08
CA GLY A 105 13.04 3.60 -12.78
C GLY A 105 12.41 2.68 -11.74
N ASN A 106 12.99 2.65 -10.52
CA ASN A 106 12.31 2.13 -9.34
C ASN A 106 10.96 2.87 -9.16
N TYR A 107 9.91 2.15 -8.78
CA TYR A 107 8.65 2.80 -8.42
C TYR A 107 8.88 3.69 -7.20
N THR A 108 8.61 4.99 -7.34
CA THR A 108 8.64 5.95 -6.24
C THR A 108 7.21 6.11 -5.74
N PRO A 109 6.89 5.65 -4.53
CA PRO A 109 5.55 5.81 -3.97
C PRO A 109 5.24 7.29 -3.75
N MET A 110 3.95 7.63 -3.81
CA MET A 110 3.45 8.98 -3.61
C MET A 110 2.49 9.01 -2.42
N TYR A 111 2.33 10.16 -1.77
CA TYR A 111 1.35 10.38 -0.70
C TYR A 111 0.73 11.77 -0.80
N LEU A 112 -0.43 11.95 -0.17
CA LEU A 112 -1.04 13.27 -0.01
C LEU A 112 -0.40 13.99 1.18
N ASN A 113 0.11 15.20 0.95
CA ASN A 113 0.56 16.07 2.02
C ASN A 113 -0.63 16.64 2.83
N GLN A 114 -0.36 17.48 3.82
CA GLN A 114 -1.39 18.12 4.65
C GLN A 114 -2.28 19.13 3.91
N ARG A 115 -1.86 19.55 2.72
CA ARG A 115 -2.61 20.45 1.82
C ARG A 115 -3.43 19.67 0.78
N GLY A 116 -3.41 18.34 0.81
CA GLY A 116 -4.10 17.50 -0.16
C GLY A 116 -3.42 17.45 -1.54
N GLN A 117 -2.11 17.69 -1.59
CA GLN A 117 -1.32 17.65 -2.83
C GLN A 117 -0.48 16.37 -2.89
N ASP A 118 -0.30 15.88 -4.11
CA ASP A 118 0.47 14.67 -4.41
C ASP A 118 1.97 14.94 -4.33
N VAL A 119 2.65 14.21 -3.44
CA VAL A 119 4.09 14.35 -3.20
C VAL A 119 4.78 13.00 -3.36
N GLU A 120 5.85 12.97 -4.14
CA GLU A 120 6.74 11.81 -4.25
C GLU A 120 7.49 11.58 -2.93
N MET A 121 7.49 10.35 -2.43
CA MET A 121 8.24 10.00 -1.22
C MET A 121 9.74 9.96 -1.52
N GLN A 122 10.54 10.67 -0.72
CA GLN A 122 11.99 10.62 -0.84
C GLN A 122 12.57 9.67 0.21
N ARG A 123 13.13 8.55 -0.26
CA ARG A 123 13.67 7.50 0.61
C ARG A 123 14.78 8.06 1.51
N GLY A 124 14.73 7.74 2.80
CA GLY A 124 15.79 8.10 3.76
C GLY A 124 15.84 9.59 4.14
N THR A 125 14.81 10.38 3.82
CA THR A 125 14.79 11.82 4.10
C THR A 125 14.06 12.21 5.38
N ALA A 126 13.44 11.27 6.09
CA ALA A 126 12.67 11.60 7.29
C ALA A 126 13.59 12.12 8.41
N VAL A 127 13.22 13.24 9.01
CA VAL A 127 13.98 13.90 10.10
C VAL A 127 13.13 13.94 11.35
N LYS A 128 13.72 13.53 12.48
CA LYS A 128 13.11 13.66 13.80
C LYS A 128 13.37 15.05 14.36
N GLU A 129 12.33 15.76 14.76
CA GLU A 129 12.42 17.10 15.31
C GLU A 129 11.46 17.31 16.49
N VAL A 130 11.72 18.36 17.28
CA VAL A 130 10.85 18.75 18.39
C VAL A 130 10.22 20.09 18.06
N THR A 131 8.91 20.11 17.93
CA THR A 131 8.12 21.28 17.57
C THR A 131 7.06 21.51 18.63
N PHE A 132 7.03 22.70 19.24
CA PHE A 132 6.15 23.04 20.38
C PHE A 132 6.22 22.05 21.55
N GLY A 133 7.39 21.48 21.82
CA GLY A 133 7.59 20.48 22.88
C GLY A 133 7.10 19.07 22.54
N MET A 134 6.58 18.85 21.33
CA MET A 134 6.16 17.55 20.82
C MET A 134 7.22 16.98 19.88
N THR A 135 7.54 15.70 20.04
CA THR A 135 8.44 15.00 19.12
C THR A 135 7.66 14.53 17.90
N GLN A 136 8.14 14.90 16.72
CA GLN A 136 7.54 14.51 15.44
C GLN A 136 8.59 14.00 14.46
N LEU A 137 8.15 13.17 13.52
CA LEU A 137 8.92 12.76 12.37
C LEU A 137 8.42 13.52 11.15
N THR A 138 9.29 14.35 10.59
CA THR A 138 9.02 15.18 9.43
C THR A 138 9.44 14.44 8.17
N LEU A 139 8.50 14.31 7.25
CA LEU A 139 8.60 13.61 5.98
C LEU A 139 8.87 14.63 4.87
N ASN A 140 9.81 14.33 3.97
CA ASN A 140 10.31 15.24 2.93
C ASN A 140 10.63 16.67 3.45
N PRO A 141 11.55 16.83 4.42
CA PRO A 141 11.85 18.13 5.05
C PRO A 141 12.34 19.20 4.06
N ASP A 142 13.08 18.80 3.03
CA ASP A 142 13.61 19.70 1.99
C ASP A 142 12.59 20.00 0.88
N GLY A 143 11.42 19.34 0.93
CA GLY A 143 10.33 19.58 0.00
C GLY A 143 9.54 20.84 0.35
N LYS A 144 8.86 21.42 -0.64
CA LYS A 144 7.92 22.54 -0.42
C LYS A 144 6.69 22.17 0.43
N GLU A 145 6.53 20.87 0.71
CA GLU A 145 5.28 20.25 1.14
C GLU A 145 5.56 19.18 2.20
N ILE A 146 5.68 19.66 3.44
CA ILE A 146 6.02 18.87 4.61
C ILE A 146 4.78 18.10 5.11
N SER A 147 4.96 16.82 5.44
CA SER A 147 4.02 16.07 6.28
C SER A 147 4.75 15.63 7.54
N TYR A 148 4.04 15.53 8.66
CA TYR A 148 4.62 15.09 9.93
C TYR A 148 3.81 13.98 10.57
N LEU A 149 4.50 13.15 11.33
CA LEU A 149 3.94 12.10 12.17
C LEU A 149 4.33 12.37 13.61
N LEU A 150 3.35 12.65 14.47
CA LEU A 150 3.58 12.78 15.91
C LEU A 150 3.98 11.44 16.52
N LEU A 151 5.04 11.44 17.33
CA LEU A 151 5.65 10.23 17.89
C LEU A 151 5.13 9.86 19.29
N GLU A 152 4.21 10.66 19.85
CA GLU A 152 3.50 10.32 21.09
C GLU A 152 2.66 9.06 20.89
N ASP A 153 2.69 8.11 21.84
CA ASP A 153 2.08 6.79 21.70
C ASP A 153 0.61 6.81 21.22
N HIS A 154 -0.22 7.68 21.79
CA HIS A 154 -1.64 7.79 21.37
C HIS A 154 -1.79 8.32 19.95
N SER A 155 -1.00 9.33 19.59
CA SER A 155 -1.00 9.94 18.26
C SER A 155 -0.43 8.97 17.22
N LEU A 156 0.64 8.28 17.60
CA LEU A 156 1.27 7.24 16.82
C LEU A 156 0.30 6.09 16.58
N GLN A 157 -0.51 5.66 17.54
CA GLN A 157 -1.53 4.60 17.34
C GLN A 157 -2.69 5.05 16.43
N ARG A 158 -3.07 6.32 16.49
CA ARG A 158 -4.16 6.89 15.67
C ARG A 158 -3.77 7.21 14.24
N SER A 159 -2.48 7.28 13.92
CA SER A 159 -2.04 7.62 12.56
C SER A 159 -2.57 6.63 11.51
N SER A 160 -2.92 7.17 10.35
CA SER A 160 -3.41 6.40 9.19
C SER A 160 -2.36 5.41 8.68
N ILE A 161 -2.80 4.31 8.07
CA ILE A 161 -1.94 3.35 7.38
C ILE A 161 -0.97 4.06 6.40
N GLN A 162 -1.46 5.01 5.62
CA GLN A 162 -0.67 5.76 4.64
C GLN A 162 0.47 6.58 5.26
N ASN A 163 0.18 7.35 6.31
CA ASN A 163 1.23 8.10 7.02
C ASN A 163 2.32 7.16 7.58
N ARG A 164 1.96 5.94 8.00
CA ARG A 164 2.97 4.96 8.45
C ARG A 164 3.78 4.41 7.30
N ILE A 165 3.13 4.03 6.21
CA ILE A 165 3.78 3.55 4.99
C ILE A 165 4.79 4.61 4.49
N ALA A 166 4.37 5.88 4.47
CA ALA A 166 5.24 7.00 4.13
C ALA A 166 6.43 7.13 5.09
N ALA A 167 6.18 7.07 6.41
CA ALA A 167 7.24 7.14 7.41
C ALA A 167 8.23 5.97 7.29
N ILE A 168 7.75 4.73 7.18
CA ILE A 168 8.59 3.52 7.02
C ILE A 168 9.47 3.62 5.78
N TYR A 169 8.93 4.15 4.68
CA TYR A 169 9.69 4.33 3.44
C TYR A 169 10.77 5.42 3.56
N GLN A 170 10.49 6.51 4.27
CA GLN A 170 11.36 7.68 4.34
C GLN A 170 12.36 7.65 5.51
N ILE A 171 12.19 6.78 6.51
CA ILE A 171 13.16 6.62 7.60
C ILE A 171 14.50 6.06 7.06
N ASN A 172 15.59 6.76 7.39
CA ASN A 172 16.96 6.26 7.24
C ASN A 172 17.30 5.31 8.41
N GLU A 173 17.91 4.17 8.10
CA GLU A 173 18.26 3.12 9.07
C GLU A 173 19.67 3.26 9.66
N GLU A 174 20.42 4.29 9.24
CA GLU A 174 21.75 4.59 9.79
C GLU A 174 21.69 5.11 11.25
N ASP A 175 20.58 5.71 11.64
CA ASP A 175 20.31 6.15 13.02
C ASP A 175 19.56 5.04 13.78
N GLU A 176 20.11 4.62 14.92
CA GLU A 176 19.54 3.56 15.76
C GLU A 176 18.17 3.92 16.35
N GLU A 177 17.93 5.17 16.72
CA GLU A 177 16.62 5.61 17.21
C GLU A 177 15.57 5.55 16.10
N LEU A 178 15.94 5.99 14.89
CA LEU A 178 15.05 5.93 13.73
C LEU A 178 14.80 4.49 13.29
N ARG A 179 15.80 3.61 13.37
CA ARG A 179 15.65 2.18 13.12
C ARG A 179 14.64 1.55 14.08
N ASN A 180 14.78 1.80 15.38
CA ASN A 180 13.82 1.32 16.40
C ASN A 180 12.41 1.88 16.17
N LEU A 181 12.30 3.15 15.78
CA LEU A 181 11.02 3.77 15.41
C LEU A 181 10.40 3.08 14.19
N LYS A 182 11.20 2.76 13.17
CA LYS A 182 10.74 2.07 11.96
C LYS A 182 10.18 0.68 12.29
N GLU A 183 10.87 -0.08 13.13
CA GLU A 183 10.39 -1.39 13.60
C GLU A 183 9.04 -1.27 14.33
N ARG A 184 8.92 -0.27 15.21
CA ARG A 184 7.67 0.03 15.91
C ARG A 184 6.54 0.40 14.95
N LEU A 185 6.83 1.24 13.94
CA LEU A 185 5.86 1.62 12.92
C LEU A 185 5.39 0.41 12.10
N ILE A 186 6.31 -0.50 11.77
CA ILE A 186 6.03 -1.75 11.07
C ILE A 186 5.08 -2.62 11.90
N GLN A 187 5.34 -2.80 13.20
CA GLN A 187 4.48 -3.60 14.08
C GLN A 187 3.05 -3.05 14.15
N ILE A 188 2.90 -1.73 14.32
CA ILE A 188 1.57 -1.11 14.40
C ILE A 188 0.86 -1.18 13.03
N LEU A 189 1.61 -1.06 11.93
CA LEU A 189 1.06 -1.23 10.59
C LEU A 189 0.53 -2.67 10.42
N GLU A 190 1.32 -3.68 10.78
CA GLU A 190 0.94 -5.09 10.70
C GLU A 190 -0.30 -5.40 11.55
N GLU A 191 -0.41 -4.83 12.76
CA GLU A 191 -1.60 -4.99 13.60
C GLU A 191 -2.86 -4.38 12.93
N LYS A 192 -2.73 -3.23 12.26
CA LYS A 192 -3.85 -2.61 11.55
C LYS A 192 -4.29 -3.41 10.33
N GLU A 193 -3.33 -3.86 9.52
CA GLU A 193 -3.58 -4.73 8.37
C GLU A 193 -4.25 -6.04 8.83
N GLU A 194 -3.74 -6.66 9.90
CA GLU A 194 -4.33 -7.87 10.48
C GLU A 194 -5.77 -7.65 10.95
N ASN A 195 -6.06 -6.51 11.58
CA ASN A 195 -7.40 -6.16 12.00
C ASN A 195 -8.36 -6.02 10.81
N LEU A 196 -7.91 -5.44 9.69
CA LEU A 196 -8.70 -5.36 8.46
C LEU A 196 -9.05 -6.75 7.93
N LEU A 197 -8.04 -7.63 7.79
CA LEU A 197 -8.24 -9.00 7.33
C LEU A 197 -9.13 -9.81 8.27
N SER A 198 -8.85 -9.78 9.57
CA SER A 198 -9.62 -10.50 10.59
C SER A 198 -11.09 -10.08 10.61
N ASN A 199 -11.38 -8.78 10.49
CA ASN A 199 -12.76 -8.29 10.42
C ASN A 199 -13.47 -8.78 9.15
N PHE A 200 -12.79 -8.74 8.00
CA PHE A 200 -13.33 -9.27 6.76
C PHE A 200 -13.65 -10.77 6.86
N LEU A 201 -12.72 -11.59 7.36
CA LEU A 201 -12.92 -13.05 7.47
C LEU A 201 -14.03 -13.43 8.46
N LYS A 202 -14.22 -12.68 9.54
CA LYS A 202 -15.33 -12.87 10.49
C LYS A 202 -16.69 -12.64 9.83
N MET A 203 -16.77 -11.68 8.91
CA MET A 203 -18.00 -11.35 8.20
C MET A 203 -18.23 -12.23 6.97
N ASN A 204 -17.18 -12.82 6.40
CA ASN A 204 -17.23 -13.58 5.16
C ASN A 204 -16.65 -14.98 5.34
N LEU A 205 -17.46 -15.89 5.89
CA LEU A 205 -17.08 -17.26 6.29
C LEU A 205 -16.60 -18.17 5.14
N LEU A 206 -16.84 -17.75 3.89
CA LEU A 206 -16.46 -18.48 2.69
C LEU A 206 -15.07 -18.10 2.18
N TYR A 207 -14.34 -17.23 2.90
CA TYR A 207 -12.94 -16.95 2.65
C TYR A 207 -12.08 -17.45 3.79
N GLN A 208 -10.87 -17.89 3.46
CA GLN A 208 -9.88 -18.36 4.42
C GLN A 208 -8.56 -17.62 4.22
N ARG A 209 -7.86 -17.42 5.33
CA ARG A 209 -6.48 -16.93 5.30
C ARG A 209 -5.57 -17.93 4.59
N ILE A 210 -4.57 -17.41 3.89
CA ILE A 210 -3.47 -18.18 3.29
C ILE A 210 -2.34 -18.41 4.29
#